data_AF-A0A0C1R2G5-F1
#
_entry.id   AF-A0A0C1R2G5-F1
#
_cell.length_a   1.000
_cell.length_b   1.000
_cell.length_c   1.000
_cell.angle_alpha   90.00
_cell.angle_beta   90.00
_cell.angle_gamma   90.00
#
_symmetry.space_group_name_H-M   'P 1'
#
loop_
_entity.id
_entity.type
_entity.pdbx_description
1 polymer ?
#
loop_
_entity_poly.entity_id
_entity_poly.type
_entity_poly.pdbx_seq_one_letter_code
_entity_poly.pdbx_strand_id
1 'polypeptide(L)'
;MYKIKYYNKEIIGYDEEGNPIFEIRELEYQCNDKDFEYWLDVIKKSYGEYGEATHEHIEDEPTKEELAIKTINNLTIENKKKDILIASLAEQINNLNIKLTQLGGSENV
;
A
#
# COMPACT_ATOMS: atom_id res chain seq x y z
N MET A 1 4.76 5.78 8.74
CA MET A 1 5.76 6.64 8.07
C MET A 1 5.53 8.06 8.55
N TYR A 2 6.54 8.92 8.54
CA TYR A 2 6.41 10.33 8.95
C TYR A 2 6.73 11.28 7.82
N LYS A 3 6.01 12.40 7.83
CA LYS A 3 6.23 13.53 6.94
C LYS A 3 6.74 14.74 7.72
N ILE A 4 7.99 15.07 7.40
CA ILE A 4 8.89 16.18 7.69
C ILE A 4 8.62 17.52 7.02
N LYS A 5 7.82 18.47 7.54
CA LYS A 5 7.74 19.82 6.92
C LYS A 5 8.77 20.76 7.53
N TYR A 6 9.55 21.44 6.71
CA TYR A 6 10.59 22.37 7.16
C TYR A 6 10.84 23.49 6.14
N TYR A 7 11.57 24.52 6.56
CA TYR A 7 11.83 25.70 5.75
C TYR A 7 13.32 25.81 5.43
N ASN A 8 13.67 25.98 4.17
CA ASN A 8 15.06 26.14 3.72
C ASN A 8 15.25 27.49 3.04
N LYS A 9 16.40 28.11 3.27
CA LYS A 9 16.81 29.34 2.59
C LYS A 9 17.62 28.98 1.35
N GLU A 10 17.05 29.20 0.17
CA GLU A 10 17.69 28.91 -1.12
C GLU A 10 18.13 30.19 -1.82
N ILE A 11 19.24 30.13 -2.54
CA ILE A 11 19.66 31.21 -3.43
C ILE A 11 18.88 31.08 -4.73
N ILE A 12 18.13 32.11 -5.09
CA ILE A 12 17.32 32.15 -6.31
C ILE A 12 17.93 33.00 -7.42
N GLY A 13 18.96 33.78 -7.09
CA GLY A 13 19.66 34.63 -8.05
C GLY A 13 20.66 35.54 -7.39
N TYR A 14 21.16 36.50 -8.16
CA TYR A 14 22.05 37.56 -7.70
C TYR A 14 21.51 38.90 -8.17
N ASP A 15 21.67 39.94 -7.36
CA ASP A 15 21.33 41.31 -7.75
C ASP A 15 22.38 41.92 -8.71
N GLU A 16 22.17 43.17 -9.13
CA GLU A 16 23.07 43.87 -10.07
C GLU A 16 24.49 44.10 -9.51
N GLU A 17 24.65 44.04 -8.19
CA GLU A 17 25.94 44.18 -7.49
C GLU A 17 26.62 42.81 -7.25
N GLY A 18 25.95 41.71 -7.61
CA GLY A 18 26.43 40.35 -7.43
C GLY A 18 26.15 39.77 -6.04
N ASN A 19 25.30 40.38 -5.22
CA ASN A 19 24.90 39.82 -3.93
C ASN A 19 23.82 38.74 -4.13
N PRO A 20 23.86 37.64 -3.36
CA PRO A 20 22.87 36.58 -3.47
C PRO A 20 21.49 37.04 -2.97
N ILE A 21 20.46 36.78 -3.78
CA ILE A 21 19.06 36.95 -3.42
C ILE A 21 18.54 35.60 -2.91
N PHE A 22 17.92 35.62 -1.74
CA PHE A 22 17.44 34.42 -1.07
C PHE A 22 15.91 34.35 -1.01
N GLU A 23 15.39 33.13 -1.05
CA GLU A 23 13.98 32.81 -0.84
C GLU A 23 13.86 31.72 0.22
N ILE A 24 12.90 31.84 1.14
CA ILE A 24 12.55 30.77 2.08
C ILE A 24 11.49 29.90 1.41
N ARG A 25 11.77 28.60 1.29
CA ARG A 25 10.85 27.62 0.72
C ARG A 25 10.45 26.59 1.74
N GLU A 26 9.19 26.20 1.70
CA GLU A 26 8.67 25.04 2.41
C GLU A 26 9.08 23.77 1.64
N LEU A 27 9.68 22.82 2.34
CA LEU A 27 10.12 21.53 1.83
C LEU A 27 9.53 20.40 2.67
N GLU A 28 9.48 19.21 2.06
CA GLU A 28 9.03 17.99 2.72
C GLU A 28 10.05 16.87 2.65
N TYR A 29 10.19 16.18 3.77
CA TYR A 29 11.01 14.98 3.90
C TYR A 29 10.17 13.81 4.43
N GLN A 30 10.30 12.62 3.84
CA GLN A 30 9.59 11.43 4.31
C GLN A 30 10.57 10.42 4.89
N CYS A 31 10.26 9.90 6.08
CA CYS A 31 11.08 8.89 6.75
C CYS A 31 10.23 7.84 7.44
N ASN A 32 10.78 6.63 7.57
CA ASN A 32 10.13 5.56 8.32
C ASN A 32 10.08 5.89 9.83
N ASP A 33 9.25 5.16 10.57
CA ASP A 33 9.01 5.43 12.00
C ASP A 33 10.24 5.22 12.88
N LYS A 34 11.18 4.36 12.45
CA LYS A 34 12.40 4.07 13.21
C LYS A 34 13.40 5.22 13.14
N ASP A 35 13.42 5.92 12.02
CA ASP A 35 14.37 7.00 11.76
C ASP A 35 13.78 8.39 12.03
N PHE A 36 12.51 8.47 12.43
CA PHE A 36 11.78 9.73 12.62
C PHE A 36 12.49 10.70 13.56
N GLU A 37 12.79 10.29 14.78
CA GLU A 37 13.43 11.16 15.79
C GLU A 37 14.79 11.67 15.33
N TYR A 38 15.56 10.82 14.65
CA TYR A 38 16.86 11.18 14.08
C TYR A 38 16.72 12.28 13.03
N TRP A 39 15.84 12.08 12.05
CA TRP A 39 15.66 13.06 10.97
C TRP A 39 15.00 14.35 11.45
N LEU A 40 14.10 14.29 12.43
CA LEU A 40 13.52 15.48 13.04
C LEU A 40 14.58 16.34 13.73
N ASP A 41 15.50 15.73 14.48
CA ASP A 41 16.61 16.43 15.13
C ASP A 41 17.58 17.05 14.10
N VAL A 42 17.95 16.29 13.06
CA VAL A 42 18.80 16.78 11.97
C VAL A 42 18.17 18.00 11.30
N ILE A 43 16.89 17.92 10.93
CA ILE A 43 16.18 19.01 10.28
C ILE A 43 16.09 20.24 11.18
N LYS A 44 15.74 20.07 12.46
CA LYS A 44 15.67 21.19 13.42
C LYS A 44 17.02 21.89 13.59
N LYS A 45 18.12 21.14 13.64
CA LYS A 45 19.47 21.71 13.77
C LYS A 45 19.94 22.41 12.51
N SER A 46 19.61 21.89 11.34
CA SER A 46 20.08 22.43 10.05
C SER A 46 19.21 23.57 9.53
N TYR A 47 17.91 23.56 9.80
CA TYR A 47 16.93 24.42 9.12
C TYR A 47 15.99 25.16 10.08
N GLY A 48 16.07 24.90 11.40
CA GLY A 48 15.16 25.49 12.39
C GLY A 48 15.25 27.03 12.51
N GLU A 49 16.31 27.65 11.99
CA GLU A 49 16.44 29.11 11.94
C GLU A 49 15.51 29.79 10.92
N TYR A 50 15.00 29.04 9.93
CA TYR A 50 14.15 29.57 8.85
C TYR A 50 12.66 29.35 9.07
N GLY A 51 12.30 28.57 10.09
CA GLY A 51 10.92 28.30 10.46
C GLY A 51 10.78 27.05 11.32
N GLU A 52 9.66 26.92 12.03
CA GLU A 52 9.37 25.77 12.86
C GLU A 52 9.07 24.52 12.01
N ALA A 53 9.79 23.43 12.27
CA ALA A 53 9.53 22.15 11.60
C ALA A 53 8.27 21.49 12.19
N THR A 54 7.35 21.09 11.33
CA THR A 54 6.12 20.38 11.70
C THR A 54 6.12 18.97 11.14
N HIS A 55 5.39 18.05 11.78
CA HIS A 55 5.35 16.67 11.33
C HIS A 55 3.98 16.02 11.49
N GLU A 56 3.69 15.07 10.60
CA GLU A 56 2.50 14.23 10.66
C GLU A 56 2.87 12.76 10.43
N HIS A 57 2.19 11.88 11.15
CA HIS A 57 2.26 10.45 10.87
C HIS A 57 1.33 10.15 9.70
N ILE A 58 1.90 9.56 8.64
CA ILE A 58 1.18 9.14 7.45
C ILE A 58 1.17 7.61 7.38
N GLU A 59 0.00 7.06 7.06
CA GLU A 59 -0.10 5.67 6.68
C GLU A 59 0.69 5.45 5.39
N ASP A 60 1.39 4.33 5.32
CA ASP A 60 2.15 3.97 4.13
C ASP A 60 1.16 3.69 3.00
N GLU A 61 1.22 4.47 1.92
CA GLU A 61 0.42 4.15 0.74
C GLU A 61 0.99 2.86 0.13
N PRO A 62 0.18 1.80 -0.05
CA PRO A 62 0.67 0.57 -0.62
C PRO A 62 1.20 0.82 -2.03
N THR A 63 2.41 0.33 -2.29
CA THR A 63 3.04 0.43 -3.60
C THR A 63 2.19 -0.25 -4.67
N LYS A 64 2.41 0.11 -5.94
CA LYS A 64 1.75 -0.57 -7.07
C LYS A 64 2.00 -2.07 -7.08
N GLU A 65 3.19 -2.50 -6.65
CA GLU A 65 3.57 -3.90 -6.54
C GLU A 65 2.77 -4.61 -5.43
N GLU A 66 2.67 -4.03 -4.25
CA GLU A 66 1.88 -4.58 -3.14
C GLU A 66 0.38 -4.67 -3.49
N LEU A 67 -0.15 -3.68 -4.20
CA LEU A 67 -1.52 -3.71 -4.72
C LEU A 67 -1.72 -4.86 -5.73
N ALA A 68 -0.75 -5.10 -6.61
CA ALA A 68 -0.80 -6.20 -7.56
C ALA A 68 -0.75 -7.56 -6.85
N ILE A 69 0.15 -7.73 -5.87
CA ILE A 69 0.25 -8.95 -5.05
C ILE A 69 -1.08 -9.22 -4.31
N LYS A 70 -1.67 -8.18 -3.70
CA LYS A 70 -2.97 -8.29 -3.01
C LYS A 70 -4.07 -8.74 -3.98
N THR A 71 -4.08 -8.20 -5.19
CA THR A 71 -5.05 -8.57 -6.23
C THR A 71 -4.90 -10.03 -6.66
N ILE A 72 -3.66 -10.48 -6.91
CA ILE A 72 -3.35 -11.87 -7.29
C ILE A 72 -3.74 -12.84 -6.17
N ASN A 73 -3.45 -12.49 -4.92
CA ASN A 73 -3.82 -13.31 -3.76
C ASN A 73 -5.34 -13.46 -3.64
N ASN A 74 -6.09 -12.38 -3.83
CA ASN A 74 -7.54 -12.42 -3.82
C ASN A 74 -8.09 -13.32 -4.93
N LEU A 75 -7.60 -13.17 -6.17
CA LEU A 75 -7.99 -14.02 -7.29
C LEU A 75 -7.64 -15.50 -7.04
N THR A 76 -6.50 -15.77 -6.41
CA THR A 76 -6.08 -17.11 -6.03
C THR A 76 -7.03 -17.74 -5.01
N ILE A 77 -7.43 -16.97 -4.00
CA ILE A 77 -8.41 -17.42 -2.99
C ILE A 77 -9.77 -17.67 -3.63
N GLU A 78 -10.23 -16.78 -4.51
CA GLU A 78 -11.50 -16.96 -5.21
C GLU A 78 -11.49 -18.21 -6.11
N ASN A 79 -10.40 -18.46 -6.84
CA ASN A 79 -10.28 -19.66 -7.65
C ASN A 79 -10.29 -20.93 -6.79
N LYS A 80 -9.57 -20.95 -5.66
CA LYS A 80 -9.65 -22.08 -4.71
C LYS A 80 -11.07 -22.34 -4.20
N LYS A 81 -11.85 -21.28 -3.93
CA LYS A 81 -13.27 -21.42 -3.54
C LYS A 81 -14.11 -22.03 -4.66
N LYS A 82 -13.88 -21.62 -5.91
CA LYS A 82 -14.57 -22.18 -7.09
C LYS A 82 -14.23 -23.66 -7.27
N ASP A 83 -12.96 -24.05 -7.10
CA ASP A 83 -12.53 -25.45 -7.20
C ASP A 83 -13.23 -26.35 -6.17
N ILE A 84 -13.35 -25.88 -4.91
CA ILE A 84 -14.09 -26.58 -3.86
C ILE A 84 -15.56 -26.75 -4.24
N LEU A 85 -16.19 -25.70 -4.77
CA LEU A 85 -17.57 -25.75 -5.21
C LEU A 85 -17.77 -26.75 -6.36
N ILE A 86 -16.86 -26.74 -7.35
CA ILE A 86 -16.88 -27.69 -8.47
C ILE A 86 -16.78 -29.13 -7.95
N ALA A 87 -15.85 -29.39 -7.01
CA ALA A 87 -15.70 -30.70 -6.40
C ALA A 87 -16.98 -31.15 -5.67
N SER A 88 -17.60 -30.25 -4.90
CA SER A 88 -18.86 -30.55 -4.20
C SER A 88 -20.02 -30.82 -5.17
N LEU A 89 -20.12 -30.06 -6.26
CA LEU A 89 -21.14 -30.28 -7.28
C LEU A 89 -20.93 -31.62 -8.02
N ALA A 90 -19.68 -31.96 -8.34
CA ALA A 90 -19.35 -33.25 -8.95
C ALA A 90 -19.73 -34.43 -8.04
N GLU A 91 -19.49 -34.30 -6.73
CA GLU A 91 -19.91 -35.30 -5.75
C GLU A 91 -21.44 -35.44 -5.69
N GLN A 92 -22.18 -34.33 -5.69
CA GLN A 92 -23.65 -34.34 -5.71
C GLN A 92 -24.19 -35.02 -6.97
N ILE A 93 -23.64 -34.72 -8.15
CA ILE A 93 -24.02 -35.37 -9.41
C ILE A 93 -23.76 -36.88 -9.35
N ASN A 94 -22.60 -37.29 -8.84
CA ASN A 94 -22.27 -38.70 -8.68
C ASN A 94 -23.27 -39.42 -7.76
N ASN A 95 -23.60 -38.81 -6.62
CA ASN A 95 -24.60 -39.34 -5.70
C ASN A 95 -26.00 -39.44 -6.33
N LEU A 96 -26.40 -38.46 -7.15
CA LEU A 96 -27.66 -38.50 -7.89
C LEU A 96 -27.67 -39.62 -8.94
N ASN A 97 -26.59 -39.79 -9.70
CA ASN A 97 -26.46 -40.85 -10.70
C ASN A 97 -26.54 -42.26 -10.08
N ILE A 98 -25.94 -42.45 -8.90
CA ILE A 98 -26.03 -43.70 -8.14
C ILE A 98 -27.50 -43.98 -7.75
N LYS A 99 -28.21 -42.98 -7.22
CA LYS A 99 -29.63 -43.11 -6.84
C LYS A 99 -30.53 -43.43 -8.04
N LEU A 100 -30.32 -42.75 -9.18
CA LEU A 100 -31.08 -43.02 -10.41
C LEU A 100 -30.89 -44.46 -10.89
N THR A 101 -29.65 -44.95 -10.89
CA THR A 101 -29.35 -46.34 -11.27
C THR A 101 -30.06 -47.34 -10.33
N GLN A 102 -30.08 -47.07 -9.02
CA GLN A 102 -30.76 -47.93 -8.04
C GLN A 102 -32.28 -47.96 -8.22
N LEU A 103 -32.90 -46.82 -8.53
CA LEU A 103 -34.34 -46.72 -8.78
C LEU A 103 -34.73 -47.37 -10.11
N GLY A 104 -33.96 -47.15 -11.18
CA GLY A 104 -34.21 -47.74 -12.50
C GLY A 104 -33.91 -49.25 -12.57
N GLY A 105 -33.09 -49.79 -11.66
CA GLY A 105 -32.82 -51.22 -11.55
C GLY A 105 -33.94 -52.03 -10.87
N SER A 106 -34.98 -51.37 -10.34
CA SER A 106 -36.08 -52.03 -9.61
C SER A 106 -37.34 -52.28 -10.48
N GLU A 107 -37.35 -51.90 -11.76
CA GLU A 107 -38.51 -52.05 -12.66
C GLU A 107 -38.54 -53.34 -13.51
N ASN A 108 -37.65 -54.31 -13.26
CA ASN A 108 -37.72 -55.62 -13.91
C ASN A 108 -37.65 -56.78 -12.89
N VAL A 109 -38.75 -57.03 -12.18
CA VAL A 109 -39.09 -58.34 -11.60
C VAL A 109 -40.59 -58.58 -11.75
#